data_AF-A0A7S1GAK9-F1
#
_entry.id   AF-A0A7S1GAK9-F1
#
_cell.length_a   1.000
_cell.length_b   1.000
_cell.length_c   1.000
_cell.angle_alpha   90.00
_cell.angle_beta   90.00
_cell.angle_gamma   90.00
#
_symmetry.space_group_name_H-M   'P 1'
#
loop_
_entity.id
_entity.type
_entity.pdbx_description
1 polymer ?
#
loop_
_entity_poly.entity_id
_entity_poly.type
_entity_poly.pdbx_seq_one_letter_code
_entity_poly.pdbx_strand_id
1 'polypeptide(L)'
;KGSTFNALHCSVCTVAVGRVYRTTARHLDAARDMFTFSEDAVTTYQLGSGSIAAPPTPMTPLEERIAALEDANTKIQNMILLLSERLPAATTAAAAGAT
;
A
#
# COMPACT_ATOMS: atom_id res chain seq x y z
N LYS A 1 10.62 28.20 -23.39
CA LYS A 1 9.20 27.96 -23.71
C LYS A 1 8.53 27.49 -22.43
N GLY A 2 7.66 28.32 -21.86
CA GLY A 2 6.97 28.02 -20.60
C GLY A 2 5.63 27.33 -20.86
N SER A 3 5.23 26.47 -19.94
CA SER A 3 3.87 25.96 -19.82
C SER A 3 3.07 26.91 -18.93
N THR A 4 1.88 27.30 -19.35
CA THR A 4 0.92 28.05 -18.52
C THR A 4 0.16 27.09 -17.62
N PHE A 5 0.01 27.45 -16.36
CA PHE A 5 -0.69 26.63 -15.37
C PHE A 5 -1.52 27.48 -14.42
N ASN A 6 -2.56 26.86 -13.87
CA ASN A 6 -3.35 27.41 -12.77
C ASN A 6 -2.94 26.71 -11.47
N ALA A 7 -2.68 27.47 -10.41
CA ALA A 7 -2.37 26.90 -9.10
C ALA A 7 -3.65 26.35 -8.43
N LEU A 8 -3.54 25.15 -7.87
CA LEU A 8 -4.59 24.50 -7.09
C LEU A 8 -4.38 24.84 -5.62
N HIS A 9 -5.42 25.35 -4.98
CA HIS A 9 -5.37 25.73 -3.57
C HIS A 9 -6.35 24.87 -2.78
N CYS A 10 -5.96 24.49 -1.56
CA CYS A 10 -6.88 23.87 -0.62
C CYS A 10 -7.95 24.90 -0.22
N SER A 11 -9.22 24.50 -0.19
CA SER A 11 -10.32 25.37 0.21
C SER A 11 -10.26 25.79 1.68
N VAL A 12 -9.63 24.99 2.54
CA VAL A 12 -9.61 25.19 3.99
C VAL A 12 -8.39 26.02 4.43
N CYS A 13 -7.19 25.66 3.97
CA CYS A 13 -5.95 26.32 4.40
C CYS A 13 -5.36 27.27 3.35
N THR A 14 -5.95 27.38 2.15
CA THR A 14 -5.48 28.21 1.02
C THR A 14 -4.07 27.91 0.52
N VAL A 15 -3.41 26.88 1.04
CA VAL A 15 -2.09 26.43 0.60
C VAL A 15 -2.18 25.86 -0.81
N ALA A 16 -1.16 26.16 -1.63
CA ALA A 16 -1.03 25.58 -2.96
C ALA A 16 -0.70 24.09 -2.87
N VAL A 17 -1.65 23.23 -3.24
CA VAL A 17 -1.51 21.76 -3.22
C VAL A 17 -1.05 21.19 -4.55
N GLY A 18 -1.09 21.99 -5.62
CA GLY A 18 -0.78 21.49 -6.96
C GLY A 18 -0.98 22.51 -8.07
N ARG A 19 -1.03 22.02 -9.31
CA ARG A 19 -1.17 22.80 -10.54
C ARG A 19 -2.02 22.07 -11.57
N VAL A 20 -2.72 22.82 -12.42
CA VAL A 20 -3.38 22.34 -13.64
C VAL A 20 -2.72 23.00 -14.83
N TYR A 21 -2.08 22.19 -15.68
CA TYR A 21 -1.38 22.70 -16.86
C TYR A 21 -2.36 22.94 -18.01
N ARG A 22 -2.33 24.14 -18.58
CA ARG A 22 -3.16 24.56 -19.72
C ARG A 22 -2.42 24.42 -21.04
N THR A 23 -1.18 24.87 -21.08
CA THR A 23 -0.30 24.63 -22.22
C THR A 23 0.80 23.68 -21.79
N THR A 24 0.98 22.62 -22.56
CA THR A 24 1.98 21.57 -22.31
C THR A 24 2.71 21.27 -23.59
N ALA A 25 3.98 20.89 -23.49
CA ALA A 25 4.71 20.33 -24.62
C ALA A 25 4.16 18.93 -24.97
N ARG A 26 4.35 18.47 -26.21
CA ARG A 26 3.77 17.23 -26.74
C ARG A 26 4.03 15.98 -25.87
N HIS A 27 5.15 15.91 -25.16
CA HIS A 27 5.49 14.80 -24.27
C HIS A 27 4.76 14.84 -22.92
N LEU A 28 4.14 15.96 -22.58
CA LEU A 28 3.36 16.21 -21.35
C LEU A 28 1.87 16.46 -21.67
N ASP A 29 1.43 16.15 -22.89
CA ASP A 29 0.01 16.26 -23.28
C ASP A 29 -0.91 15.45 -22.36
N ALA A 30 -0.43 14.30 -21.87
CA ALA A 30 -1.15 13.45 -20.92
C ALA A 30 -1.45 14.16 -19.58
N ALA A 31 -0.66 15.16 -19.21
CA ALA A 31 -0.87 15.96 -18.00
C ALA A 31 -1.65 17.26 -18.25
N ARG A 32 -2.07 17.52 -19.50
CA ARG A 32 -2.90 18.70 -19.84
C ARG A 32 -4.29 18.55 -19.25
N ASP A 33 -4.78 19.62 -18.64
CA ASP A 33 -6.10 19.67 -17.99
C ASP A 33 -6.31 18.60 -16.89
N MET A 34 -5.23 17.98 -16.43
CA MET A 34 -5.20 17.05 -15.31
C MET A 34 -4.82 17.77 -14.01
N PHE A 35 -5.31 17.24 -12.89
CA PHE A 35 -4.91 17.68 -11.55
C PHE A 35 -3.54 17.10 -11.20
N THR A 36 -2.52 17.94 -11.14
CA THR A 36 -1.17 17.54 -10.71
C THR A 36 -0.94 18.01 -9.28
N PHE A 37 -0.64 17.09 -8.37
CA PHE A 37 -0.39 17.40 -6.96
C PHE A 37 1.11 17.46 -6.66
N SER A 38 1.50 18.32 -5.71
CA SER A 38 2.87 18.36 -5.19
C SER A 38 3.02 17.33 -4.09
N GLU A 39 4.07 16.51 -4.15
CA GLU A 39 4.36 15.48 -3.15
C GLU A 39 4.52 16.08 -1.74
N ASP A 40 5.18 17.24 -1.63
CA ASP A 40 5.37 17.95 -0.36
C ASP A 40 4.06 18.46 0.27
N ALA A 41 2.99 18.62 -0.52
CA ALA A 41 1.75 19.24 -0.09
C ALA A 41 0.61 18.24 0.14
N VAL A 42 0.83 16.94 -0.13
CA VAL A 42 -0.21 15.91 -0.06
C VAL A 42 0.30 14.68 0.68
N THR A 43 -0.46 14.23 1.68
CA THR A 43 -0.20 12.97 2.39
C THR A 43 -1.15 11.89 1.89
N THR A 44 -0.60 10.75 1.46
CA THR A 44 -1.40 9.58 1.10
C THR A 44 -1.62 8.69 2.32
N TYR A 45 -2.86 8.30 2.56
CA TYR A 45 -3.21 7.32 3.58
C TYR A 45 -3.85 6.11 2.92
N GLN A 46 -3.16 4.96 2.99
CA GLN A 46 -3.67 3.71 2.44
C GLN A 46 -4.59 3.04 3.47
N LEU A 47 -5.85 2.84 3.07
CA LEU A 47 -6.83 2.10 3.86
C LEU A 47 -6.74 0.61 3.55
N GLY A 48 -6.15 -0.16 4.47
CA GLY A 48 -6.03 -1.62 4.38
C GLY A 48 -5.00 -2.09 3.34
N SER A 49 -4.20 -3.10 3.69
CA SER A 49 -3.34 -3.81 2.75
C SER A 49 -4.11 -4.83 1.91
N GLY A 50 -5.35 -4.51 1.54
CA GLY A 50 -6.04 -5.25 0.49
C GLY A 50 -5.32 -4.88 -0.80
N SER A 51 -4.55 -5.80 -1.36
CA SER A 51 -3.86 -5.61 -2.64
C SER A 51 -4.88 -5.09 -3.67
N ILE A 52 -4.88 -3.78 -3.93
CA ILE A 52 -5.43 -3.27 -5.17
C ILE A 52 -4.42 -3.75 -6.20
N ALA A 53 -4.65 -4.96 -6.70
CA ALA A 53 -3.88 -5.56 -7.75
C ALA A 53 -3.79 -4.53 -8.86
N ALA A 54 -2.57 -4.04 -9.11
CA ALA A 54 -2.26 -3.43 -10.38
C ALA A 54 -2.78 -4.38 -11.49
N PRO A 55 -3.26 -3.83 -12.63
CA PRO A 55 -3.70 -4.68 -13.74
C PRO A 55 -2.62 -5.74 -14.02
N PRO A 56 -3.00 -7.01 -14.22
CA PRO A 56 -2.06 -8.13 -14.17
C PRO A 56 -1.03 -7.98 -15.28
N THR A 57 0.15 -7.48 -14.94
CA THR A 57 1.35 -7.90 -15.66
C THR A 57 1.42 -9.41 -15.50
N PRO A 58 1.55 -10.19 -16.60
CA PRO A 58 1.65 -11.64 -16.49
C PRO A 58 2.84 -11.95 -15.58
N MET A 59 2.53 -12.46 -14.39
CA MET A 59 3.54 -12.83 -13.40
C MET A 59 4.47 -13.86 -14.04
N THR A 60 5.77 -13.68 -13.87
CA THR A 60 6.75 -14.68 -14.26
C THR A 60 6.55 -15.95 -13.41
N PRO A 61 6.93 -17.14 -13.92
CA PRO A 61 6.85 -18.38 -13.16
C PRO A 61 7.63 -18.36 -11.83
N LEU A 62 8.59 -17.43 -11.68
CA LEU A 62 9.32 -17.21 -10.44
C LEU A 62 8.48 -16.44 -9.41
N GLU A 63 7.78 -15.39 -9.85
CA GLU A 63 6.91 -14.58 -9.00
C GLU A 63 5.71 -15.40 -8.47
N GLU A 64 5.16 -16.30 -9.28
CA GLU A 64 4.10 -17.21 -8.84
C GLU A 64 4.56 -18.16 -7.72
N ARG A 65 5.79 -18.68 -7.83
CA ARG A 65 6.39 -19.53 -6.80
C ARG A 65 6.71 -18.76 -5.53
N ILE A 66 7.14 -17.51 -5.63
CA ILE A 66 7.39 -16.64 -4.48
C ILE A 66 6.08 -16.33 -3.75
N ALA A 67 5.03 -15.96 -4.48
CA ALA A 67 3.72 -15.71 -3.89
C ALA A 67 3.14 -16.95 -3.17
N ALA A 68 3.30 -18.14 -3.75
CA ALA A 68 2.89 -19.39 -3.11
C ALA A 68 3.67 -19.68 -1.81
N LEU A 69 4.97 -19.34 -1.76
CA LEU A 69 5.78 -19.48 -0.55
C LEU A 69 5.40 -18.47 0.53
N GLU A 70 5.07 -17.24 0.16
CA GLU A 70 4.61 -16.19 1.08
C GLU A 70 3.26 -16.53 1.72
N ASP A 71 2.32 -17.08 0.94
CA ASP A 71 1.03 -17.56 1.44
C ASP A 71 1.20 -18.75 2.40
N ALA A 72 2.09 -19.68 2.07
CA ALA A 72 2.43 -20.80 2.96
C ALA A 72 3.06 -20.32 4.28
N ASN A 73 3.97 -19.34 4.23
CA ASN A 73 4.58 -18.75 5.43
C ASN A 73 3.55 -18.07 6.32
N THR A 74 2.63 -17.31 5.74
CA THR A 74 1.55 -16.63 6.46
C THR A 74 0.64 -17.65 7.16
N LYS A 75 0.30 -18.75 6.47
CA LYS A 75 -0.48 -19.86 7.07
C LYS A 75 0.26 -20.52 8.24
N ILE A 76 1.57 -20.77 8.11
CA ILE A 76 2.39 -21.34 9.18
C ILE A 76 2.41 -20.39 10.39
N GLN A 77 2.63 -19.09 10.18
CA GLN A 77 2.63 -18.10 11.24
C GLN A 77 1.28 -18.07 11.99
N ASN A 78 0.17 -18.07 11.24
CA ASN A 78 -1.17 -18.11 11.83
C ASN A 78 -1.43 -19.40 12.62
N MET A 79 -0.97 -20.55 12.14
CA MET A 79 -1.07 -21.81 12.88
C MET A 79 -0.23 -21.80 14.15
N ILE A 80 0.99 -21.25 14.11
CA ILE A 80 1.85 -21.12 15.29
C ILE A 80 1.19 -20.23 16.35
N LEU A 81 0.61 -19.10 15.94
CA LEU A 81 -0.12 -18.21 16.86
C LEU A 81 -1.27 -18.95 17.54
N LEU A 82 -2.11 -19.65 16.75
CA LEU A 82 -3.23 -20.43 17.28
C LEU A 82 -2.78 -21.57 18.21
N LEU A 83 -1.66 -22.22 17.91
CA LEU A 83 -1.09 -23.27 18.77
C LEU A 83 -0.49 -22.67 20.05
N SER A 84 0.19 -21.52 19.95
CA SER A 84 0.74 -20.80 21.10
C SER A 84 -0.34 -20.32 22.07
N GLU A 85 -1.52 -19.94 21.57
CA GLU A 85 -2.67 -19.60 22.41
C GLU A 85 -3.26 -20.81 23.14
N ARG A 86 -3.09 -22.03 22.60
CA ARG A 86 -3.57 -23.28 23.22
C ARG A 86 -2.56 -23.93 24.18
N LEU A 87 -1.26 -23.64 24.03
CA LEU A 87 -0.18 -24.12 24.88
C LEU A 87 -0.24 -23.69 26.37
N PRO A 88 -0.74 -22.50 26.79
CA PRO A 88 -0.79 -22.14 28.22
C PRO A 88 -1.74 -23.04 29.06
N ALA A 89 -2.70 -23.71 28.43
CA ALA A 89 -3.57 -24.68 29.12
C ALA A 89 -2.92 -26.05 29.33
N ALA A 90 -1.98 -26.46 28.46
CA ALA A 90 -1.37 -27.79 28.51
C ALA A 90 -0.05 -27.83 29.31
N THR A 91 0.69 -26.71 29.36
CA THR A 91 1.97 -26.61 30.08
C THR A 91 1.81 -26.40 31.59
N THR A 92 0.70 -25.78 32.03
CA THR A 92 0.36 -25.63 33.45
C THR A 92 -0.16 -26.93 34.06
N ALA A 93 -0.84 -27.79 33.29
CA ALA A 93 -1.25 -29.12 33.74
C ALA A 93 -0.05 -30.08 33.94
N ALA A 94 1.01 -29.96 33.12
CA ALA A 94 2.23 -30.74 33.29
C ALA A 94 3.08 -30.27 34.48
N ALA A 95 3.03 -28.98 34.84
CA ALA A 95 3.74 -28.44 36.01
C ALA A 95 3.05 -28.73 37.36
N ALA A 96 1.72 -28.93 37.36
CA ALA A 96 0.95 -29.19 38.59
C ALA A 96 0.98 -30.67 39.06
N GLY A 97 1.60 -31.58 38.30
CA GLY A 97 1.67 -33.01 38.63
C GLY A 97 3.02 -33.49 39.22
N ALA A 98 3.95 -32.59 39.51
CA ALA A 98 5.30 -32.92 39.97
C ALA A 98 5.73 -32.13 41.20
N THR A 99 4.97 -32.22 42.30
CA THR A 99 5.43 -32.08 43.69
C THR A 99 4.40 -32.67 44.64
#